data_AF-A0A7W8JV15-F1
#
_entry.id   AF-A0A7W8JV15-F1
#
_cell.length_a   1.000
_cell.length_b   1.000
_cell.length_c   1.000
_cell.angle_alpha   90.00
_cell.angle_beta   90.00
_cell.angle_gamma   90.00
#
_symmetry.space_group_name_H-M   'P 1'
#
loop_
_entity.id
_entity.type
_entity.pdbx_description
1 polymer ?
#
loop_
_entity_poly.entity_id
_entity_poly.type
_entity_poly.pdbx_seq_one_letter_code
_entity_poly.pdbx_strand_id
1 'polypeptide(L)'
;MNSMVRPGWAKWGLLGGVALALVACGGPATPQASDQPTVETLEGKVSAWKGEGRVAVPGLPDISSSVHSDGSFTLTLPAEADLAKNVVPAAGITDKLDCSGTAQSSDPDAQAFAVMTLDASDTSGRRQTSAVTGSKSGLLSRRVNARVWLYSDSLTQLRGTVNCAAILSLSQIPELPVTVAVNARPGWNVLDLNINVTANILAQVSASGSLVNFVAAGGQTTFRTTKELQAQVAF
;
A
#
# COMPACT_ATOMS: atom_id res chain seq x y z
N MET A 1 12.71 -70.12 69.43
CA MET A 1 13.80 -69.46 70.17
C MET A 1 14.43 -68.42 69.26
N ASN A 2 14.53 -67.17 69.73
CA ASN A 2 15.39 -66.02 69.35
C ASN A 2 16.01 -66.00 67.94
N SER A 3 16.10 -64.91 67.18
CA SER A 3 16.20 -63.48 67.51
C SER A 3 16.23 -62.68 66.19
N MET A 4 15.75 -61.42 66.22
CA MET A 4 16.39 -60.17 65.71
C MET A 4 17.00 -60.13 64.28
N VAL A 5 16.93 -59.06 63.46
CA VAL A 5 16.66 -57.61 63.63
C VAL A 5 16.48 -56.97 62.22
N ARG A 6 15.74 -55.85 62.16
CA ARG A 6 15.48 -54.90 61.04
C ARG A 6 16.71 -54.00 60.72
N PRO A 7 16.66 -52.85 59.98
CA PRO A 7 15.93 -52.38 58.77
C PRO A 7 16.85 -51.69 57.71
N GLY A 8 16.31 -51.35 56.53
CA GLY A 8 16.82 -50.28 55.65
C GLY A 8 15.76 -49.91 54.59
N TRP A 9 15.00 -48.82 54.77
CA TRP A 9 15.23 -47.42 54.35
C TRP A 9 14.89 -47.11 52.87
N ALA A 10 13.85 -46.25 52.73
CA ALA A 10 13.63 -45.23 51.69
C ALA A 10 13.33 -45.70 50.23
N LYS A 11 12.47 -45.06 49.42
CA LYS A 11 11.80 -43.75 49.50
C LYS A 11 10.62 -43.75 48.50
N TRP A 12 9.48 -43.23 48.93
CA TRP A 12 8.40 -42.76 48.05
C TRP A 12 8.83 -41.46 47.38
N GLY A 13 8.65 -41.37 46.05
CA GLY A 13 8.89 -40.16 45.26
C GLY A 13 7.65 -39.82 44.45
N LEU A 14 6.83 -38.93 45.00
CA LEU A 14 5.82 -38.14 44.32
C LEU A 14 6.46 -37.34 43.16
N LEU A 15 5.94 -37.49 41.95
CA LEU A 15 6.04 -36.47 40.90
C LEU A 15 4.68 -36.33 40.21
N GLY A 16 3.77 -35.67 40.90
CA GLY A 16 2.77 -34.82 40.26
C GLY A 16 3.47 -33.54 39.81
N GLY A 17 3.55 -33.31 38.51
CA GLY A 17 4.22 -32.16 37.91
C GLY A 17 3.36 -31.56 36.81
N VAL A 18 2.45 -30.68 37.24
CA VAL A 18 1.79 -29.58 36.52
C VAL A 18 2.05 -29.53 35.01
N ALA A 19 1.12 -30.06 34.23
CA ALA A 19 0.97 -29.65 32.84
C ALA A 19 0.46 -28.20 32.82
N LEU A 20 1.38 -27.24 32.71
CA LEU A 20 1.05 -25.87 32.32
C LEU A 20 0.56 -25.93 30.87
N ALA A 21 -0.75 -26.16 30.71
CA ALA A 21 -1.43 -25.87 29.46
C ALA A 21 -1.27 -24.37 29.21
N LEU A 22 -0.32 -23.99 28.34
CA LEU A 22 -0.37 -22.71 27.66
C LEU A 22 -1.65 -22.72 26.80
N VAL A 23 -2.77 -22.36 27.42
CA VAL A 23 -3.85 -21.64 26.73
C VAL A 23 -3.21 -20.32 26.31
N ALA A 24 -2.46 -20.36 25.22
CA ALA A 24 -2.18 -19.18 24.45
C ALA A 24 -3.54 -18.75 23.91
N CYS A 25 -4.10 -17.73 24.55
CA CYS A 25 -5.28 -17.01 24.10
C CYS A 25 -5.17 -16.80 22.59
N GLY A 26 -5.98 -17.53 21.83
CA GLY A 26 -6.14 -17.37 20.38
C GLY A 26 -6.87 -16.09 20.02
N GLY A 27 -6.47 -14.98 20.64
CA GLY A 27 -6.88 -13.65 20.23
C GLY A 27 -6.27 -13.34 18.86
N PRO A 28 -6.94 -12.55 18.01
CA PRO A 28 -6.34 -12.07 16.78
C PRO A 28 -5.01 -11.38 17.10
N ALA A 29 -3.99 -11.62 16.28
CA ALA A 29 -2.69 -10.98 16.43
C ALA A 29 -2.89 -9.46 16.52
N THR A 30 -2.25 -8.80 17.49
CA THR A 30 -2.35 -7.35 17.61
C THR A 30 -1.81 -6.70 16.34
N PRO A 31 -2.53 -5.74 15.73
CA PRO A 31 -2.08 -5.03 14.55
C PRO A 31 -0.71 -4.41 14.80
N GLN A 32 0.28 -4.77 13.98
CA GLN A 32 1.59 -4.13 13.99
C GLN A 32 1.54 -2.86 13.13
N ALA A 33 2.02 -1.75 13.70
CA ALA A 33 2.16 -0.47 13.01
C ALA A 33 3.15 -0.55 11.84
N SER A 34 3.05 0.37 10.88
CA SER A 34 4.15 0.64 9.93
C SER A 34 5.41 1.02 10.70
N ASP A 35 6.59 0.58 10.28
CA ASP A 35 7.87 1.09 10.81
C ASP A 35 8.28 2.42 10.16
N GLN A 36 7.54 2.87 9.13
CA GLN A 36 7.81 4.11 8.40
C GLN A 36 7.13 5.32 9.06
N PRO A 37 7.77 6.49 9.06
CA PRO A 37 7.14 7.72 9.53
C PRO A 37 5.96 8.12 8.62
N THR A 38 5.00 8.84 9.19
CA THR A 38 3.98 9.52 8.41
C THR A 38 4.56 10.71 7.67
N VAL A 39 3.87 11.16 6.62
CA VAL A 39 4.24 12.34 5.85
C VAL A 39 3.16 13.41 5.98
N GLU A 40 3.53 14.68 5.86
CA GLU A 40 2.57 15.79 5.83
C GLU A 40 2.51 16.44 4.45
N THR A 41 3.54 16.21 3.64
CA THR A 41 3.67 16.75 2.30
C THR A 41 3.89 15.65 1.27
N LEU A 42 3.39 15.93 0.08
CA LEU A 42 3.68 15.20 -1.13
C LEU A 42 4.55 16.09 -2.00
N GLU A 43 5.77 15.63 -2.27
CA GLU A 43 6.71 16.32 -3.14
C GLU A 43 6.88 15.56 -4.45
N GLY A 44 6.91 16.31 -5.54
CA GLY A 44 7.11 15.70 -6.83
C GLY A 44 7.36 16.68 -7.96
N LYS A 45 7.42 16.11 -9.16
CA LYS A 45 7.57 16.83 -10.42
C LYS A 45 6.63 16.27 -11.46
N VAL A 46 5.79 17.10 -12.05
CA VAL A 46 4.92 16.69 -13.16
C VAL A 46 5.76 16.56 -14.43
N SER A 47 5.67 15.41 -15.09
CA SER A 47 6.34 15.13 -16.35
C SER A 47 5.85 16.06 -17.46
N ALA A 48 6.78 16.38 -18.38
CA ALA A 48 6.52 17.22 -19.55
C ALA A 48 5.83 18.57 -19.23
N TRP A 49 5.99 19.08 -18.01
CA TRP A 49 5.37 20.33 -17.57
C TRP A 49 6.07 21.55 -18.16
N LYS A 50 5.28 22.57 -18.49
CA LYS A 50 5.78 23.88 -18.94
C LYS A 50 4.86 24.99 -18.42
N GLY A 51 5.47 26.03 -17.85
CA GLY A 51 4.75 27.20 -17.36
C GLY A 51 4.19 27.01 -15.95
N GLU A 52 3.39 27.97 -15.51
CA GLU A 52 2.73 27.92 -14.20
C GLU A 52 1.44 27.08 -14.27
N GLY A 53 1.09 26.47 -13.15
CA GLY A 53 -0.23 25.87 -12.97
C GLY A 53 -0.40 25.32 -11.57
N ARG A 54 -1.25 24.30 -11.42
CA ARG A 54 -1.68 23.78 -10.12
C ARG A 54 -1.79 22.26 -10.15
N VAL A 55 -1.55 21.64 -9.00
CA VAL A 55 -1.97 20.28 -8.70
C VAL A 55 -2.98 20.29 -7.56
N ALA A 56 -4.00 19.43 -7.63
CA ALA A 56 -5.02 19.28 -6.61
C ALA A 56 -5.32 17.82 -6.32
N VAL A 57 -5.78 17.54 -5.11
CA VAL A 57 -6.29 16.21 -4.74
C VAL A 57 -7.67 16.00 -5.39
N PRO A 58 -7.89 14.90 -6.13
CA PRO A 58 -9.20 14.62 -6.72
C PRO A 58 -10.30 14.54 -5.66
N GLY A 59 -11.43 15.20 -5.91
CA GLY A 59 -12.54 15.31 -4.96
C GLY A 59 -12.32 16.32 -3.82
N LEU A 60 -11.11 16.86 -3.67
CA LEU A 60 -10.72 17.86 -2.67
C LEU A 60 -9.97 19.02 -3.36
N PRO A 61 -10.62 19.78 -4.28
CA PRO A 61 -9.95 20.77 -5.12
C PRO A 61 -9.30 21.91 -4.33
N ASP A 62 -9.79 22.19 -3.13
CA ASP A 62 -9.23 23.19 -2.22
C ASP A 62 -7.85 22.75 -1.69
N ILE A 63 -7.63 21.43 -1.57
CA ILE A 63 -6.34 20.85 -1.21
C ILE A 63 -5.46 20.76 -2.45
N SER A 64 -4.58 21.74 -2.59
CA SER A 64 -3.86 21.97 -3.84
C SER A 64 -2.63 22.86 -3.64
N SER A 65 -1.74 22.85 -4.63
CA SER A 65 -0.49 23.60 -4.61
C SER A 65 -0.13 24.11 -6.00
N SER A 66 0.61 25.22 -6.06
CA SER A 66 1.16 25.72 -7.31
C SER A 66 2.25 24.79 -7.83
N VAL A 67 2.36 24.71 -9.15
CA VAL A 67 3.43 24.00 -9.85
C VAL A 67 4.38 25.01 -10.45
N HIS A 68 5.67 24.88 -10.14
CA HIS A 68 6.72 25.73 -10.68
C HIS A 68 6.91 25.49 -12.18
N SER A 69 7.61 26.40 -12.85
CA SER A 69 7.85 26.34 -14.30
C SER A 69 8.61 25.09 -14.75
N ASP A 70 9.36 24.47 -13.85
CA ASP A 70 10.08 23.21 -14.09
C ASP A 70 9.23 21.96 -13.79
N GLY A 71 7.97 22.13 -13.38
CA GLY A 71 7.06 21.06 -13.01
C GLY A 71 7.12 20.62 -11.55
N SER A 72 8.04 21.15 -10.75
CA SER A 72 8.14 20.79 -9.33
C SER A 72 7.02 21.39 -8.50
N PHE A 73 6.63 20.69 -7.43
CA PHE A 73 5.63 21.15 -6.49
C PHE A 73 5.81 20.48 -5.12
N THR A 74 5.28 21.15 -4.11
CA THR A 74 5.10 20.61 -2.75
C THR A 74 3.64 20.81 -2.35
N LEU A 75 2.92 19.72 -2.18
CA LEU A 75 1.50 19.72 -1.80
C LEU A 75 1.38 19.29 -0.34
N THR A 76 0.79 20.14 0.51
CA THR A 76 0.39 19.72 1.86
C THR A 76 -0.78 18.76 1.75
N LEU A 77 -0.66 17.59 2.36
CA LEU A 77 -1.72 16.60 2.38
C LEU A 77 -2.87 17.05 3.29
N PRO A 78 -4.13 16.69 2.98
CA PRO A 78 -5.29 17.10 3.78
C PRO A 78 -5.16 16.65 5.24
N ALA A 79 -5.61 17.49 6.16
CA ALA A 79 -5.74 17.08 7.55
C ALA A 79 -6.97 16.18 7.73
N GLU A 80 -7.05 15.45 8.84
CA GLU A 80 -8.18 14.57 9.17
C GLU A 80 -9.54 15.27 9.03
N ALA A 81 -9.64 16.52 9.48
CA ALA A 81 -10.87 17.31 9.41
C ALA A 81 -11.36 17.54 7.97
N ASP A 82 -10.44 17.65 6.99
CA ASP A 82 -10.76 17.82 5.58
C ASP A 82 -11.22 16.50 4.94
N LEU A 83 -10.81 15.37 5.51
CA LEU A 83 -11.09 14.02 5.01
C LEU A 83 -12.42 13.44 5.51
N ALA A 84 -13.04 14.02 6.55
CA ALA A 84 -14.17 13.43 7.27
C ALA A 84 -15.35 12.94 6.41
N LYS A 85 -15.56 13.55 5.23
CA LYS A 85 -16.64 13.16 4.27
C LYS A 85 -16.19 12.20 3.17
N ASN A 86 -14.89 11.95 3.06
CA ASN A 86 -14.27 11.21 1.96
C ASN A 86 -13.61 9.90 2.41
N VAL A 87 -13.36 9.73 3.71
CA VAL A 87 -12.88 8.47 4.25
C VAL A 87 -13.89 7.34 4.02
N VAL A 88 -13.37 6.14 3.90
CA VAL A 88 -14.13 4.89 3.75
C VAL A 88 -13.57 3.84 4.72
N PRO A 89 -14.32 2.77 5.03
CA PRO A 89 -13.75 1.66 5.80
C PRO A 89 -12.47 1.14 5.15
N ALA A 90 -11.43 0.90 5.94
CA ALA A 90 -10.10 0.57 5.42
C ALA A 90 -10.09 -0.71 4.56
N ALA A 91 -10.98 -1.67 4.85
CA ALA A 91 -11.17 -2.88 4.05
C ALA A 91 -11.66 -2.61 2.60
N GLY A 92 -12.35 -1.49 2.37
CA GLY A 92 -12.88 -1.06 1.08
C GLY A 92 -12.00 -0.05 0.34
N ILE A 93 -10.80 0.27 0.85
CA ILE A 93 -9.95 1.30 0.24
C ILE A 93 -9.45 0.92 -1.16
N THR A 94 -9.37 -0.37 -1.46
CA THR A 94 -8.93 -0.89 -2.76
C THR A 94 -9.88 -0.51 -3.90
N ASP A 95 -11.17 -0.32 -3.62
CA ASP A 95 -12.15 0.16 -4.61
C ASP A 95 -11.84 1.59 -5.05
N LYS A 96 -11.29 2.42 -4.14
CA LYS A 96 -10.84 3.79 -4.44
C LYS A 96 -9.54 3.85 -5.26
N LEU A 97 -8.86 2.71 -5.40
CA LEU A 97 -7.65 2.56 -6.20
C LEU A 97 -7.94 1.91 -7.56
N ASP A 98 -9.21 1.86 -7.99
CA ASP A 98 -9.64 1.15 -9.20
C ASP A 98 -9.25 -0.34 -9.20
N CYS A 99 -9.20 -0.95 -8.01
CA CYS A 99 -9.10 -2.40 -7.86
C CYS A 99 -10.47 -2.99 -7.49
N SER A 100 -10.69 -4.25 -7.86
CA SER A 100 -11.87 -5.02 -7.46
C SER A 100 -11.49 -6.13 -6.47
N GLY A 101 -12.48 -6.53 -5.67
CA GLY A 101 -12.27 -7.38 -4.48
C GLY A 101 -11.92 -6.54 -3.25
N THR A 102 -11.82 -7.19 -2.10
CA THR A 102 -11.61 -6.50 -0.82
C THR A 102 -10.35 -6.99 -0.13
N ALA A 103 -9.65 -6.06 0.51
CA ALA A 103 -8.61 -6.40 1.48
C ALA A 103 -9.25 -6.58 2.86
N GLN A 104 -8.71 -7.47 3.66
CA GLN A 104 -9.08 -7.62 5.07
C GLN A 104 -8.37 -6.55 5.89
N SER A 105 -9.11 -5.88 6.76
CA SER A 105 -8.59 -4.96 7.78
C SER A 105 -8.49 -5.69 9.12
N SER A 106 -7.40 -5.52 9.85
CA SER A 106 -7.28 -6.04 11.22
C SER A 106 -8.14 -5.26 12.23
N ASP A 107 -8.50 -4.02 11.89
CA ASP A 107 -9.41 -3.17 12.65
C ASP A 107 -10.65 -2.88 11.78
N PRO A 108 -11.84 -3.39 12.12
CA PRO A 108 -13.04 -3.20 11.32
C PRO A 108 -13.56 -1.76 11.35
N ASP A 109 -13.20 -0.97 12.36
CA ASP A 109 -13.66 0.41 12.52
C ASP A 109 -12.72 1.42 11.84
N ALA A 110 -11.51 1.00 11.50
CA ALA A 110 -10.51 1.82 10.82
C ALA A 110 -11.06 2.45 9.54
N GLN A 111 -10.89 3.77 9.43
CA GLN A 111 -11.22 4.55 8.23
C GLN A 111 -9.95 4.94 7.49
N ALA A 112 -10.06 4.99 6.17
CA ALA A 112 -8.94 5.30 5.30
C ALA A 112 -9.35 6.21 4.13
N PHE A 113 -8.36 6.93 3.60
CA PHE A 113 -8.49 7.67 2.36
C PHE A 113 -7.19 7.52 1.57
N ALA A 114 -7.26 7.47 0.24
CA ALA A 114 -6.10 7.22 -0.59
C ALA A 114 -5.96 8.25 -1.71
N VAL A 115 -4.72 8.63 -1.97
CA VAL A 115 -4.32 9.46 -3.11
C VAL A 115 -3.34 8.66 -3.94
N MET A 116 -3.75 8.31 -5.17
CA MET A 116 -2.90 7.69 -6.19
C MET A 116 -2.74 8.59 -7.42
N THR A 117 -3.71 9.49 -7.62
CA THR A 117 -3.74 10.44 -8.73
C THR A 117 -3.85 11.86 -8.17
N LEU A 118 -3.31 12.82 -8.92
CA LEU A 118 -3.48 14.25 -8.74
C LEU A 118 -4.07 14.85 -10.01
N ASP A 119 -4.98 15.81 -9.83
CA ASP A 119 -5.47 16.66 -10.90
C ASP A 119 -4.48 17.77 -11.16
N ALA A 120 -3.75 17.70 -12.26
CA ALA A 120 -2.84 18.75 -12.70
C ALA A 120 -3.52 19.64 -13.74
N SER A 121 -3.41 20.95 -13.61
CA SER A 121 -3.96 21.92 -14.54
C SER A 121 -2.97 23.03 -14.88
N ASP A 122 -2.83 23.31 -16.17
CA ASP A 122 -2.06 24.41 -16.73
C ASP A 122 -2.85 25.08 -17.86
N THR A 123 -2.19 25.97 -18.62
CA THR A 123 -2.78 26.64 -19.79
C THR A 123 -3.19 25.68 -20.92
N SER A 124 -2.69 24.43 -20.91
CA SER A 124 -3.03 23.39 -21.88
C SER A 124 -4.24 22.54 -21.43
N GLY A 125 -4.75 22.76 -20.20
CA GLY A 125 -5.94 22.11 -19.66
C GLY A 125 -5.67 21.24 -18.43
N ARG A 126 -6.71 20.52 -18.01
CA ARG A 126 -6.67 19.60 -16.85
C ARG A 126 -6.36 18.18 -17.29
N ARG A 127 -5.51 17.49 -16.52
CA ARG A 127 -5.14 16.08 -16.70
C ARG A 127 -4.89 15.40 -15.37
N GLN A 128 -5.22 14.12 -15.27
CA GLN A 128 -4.85 13.31 -14.11
C GLN A 128 -3.42 12.77 -14.28
N THR A 129 -2.67 12.79 -13.18
CA THR A 129 -1.30 12.30 -13.14
C THR A 129 -1.08 11.44 -11.91
N SER A 130 -0.24 10.41 -12.02
CA SER A 130 0.09 9.50 -10.93
C SER A 130 1.59 9.51 -10.70
N ALA A 131 2.00 9.30 -9.45
CA ALA A 131 3.38 9.08 -9.08
C ALA A 131 3.86 7.71 -9.56
N VAL A 132 4.18 7.58 -10.84
CA VAL A 132 4.42 6.29 -11.48
C VAL A 132 5.65 6.29 -12.37
N THR A 133 6.38 5.17 -12.35
CA THR A 133 7.54 4.91 -13.20
C THR A 133 7.35 3.60 -13.95
N GLY A 134 7.55 3.61 -15.26
CA GLY A 134 7.61 2.42 -16.10
C GLY A 134 9.05 2.10 -16.50
N SER A 135 9.38 0.83 -16.63
CA SER A 135 10.68 0.37 -17.14
C SER A 135 10.54 -0.92 -17.94
N LYS A 136 11.45 -1.13 -18.90
CA LYS A 136 11.60 -2.39 -19.64
C LYS A 136 12.67 -3.22 -18.96
N SER A 137 12.25 -4.18 -18.13
CA SER A 137 13.17 -5.09 -17.40
C SER A 137 13.72 -6.23 -18.27
N GLY A 138 13.19 -6.40 -19.49
CA GLY A 138 13.65 -7.36 -20.49
C GLY A 138 12.90 -7.18 -21.82
N LEU A 139 13.20 -8.01 -22.82
CA LEU A 139 12.55 -7.93 -24.14
C LEU A 139 11.02 -8.04 -24.01
N LEU A 140 10.55 -9.02 -23.23
CA LEU A 140 9.15 -9.31 -22.98
C LEU A 140 8.70 -9.02 -21.54
N SER A 141 9.47 -8.20 -20.80
CA SER A 141 9.17 -7.89 -19.41
C SER A 141 9.12 -6.39 -19.20
N ARG A 142 8.09 -5.94 -18.47
CA ARG A 142 7.86 -4.55 -18.11
C ARG A 142 7.62 -4.48 -16.61
N ARG A 143 8.06 -3.40 -15.98
CA ARG A 143 7.81 -3.13 -14.57
C ARG A 143 7.24 -1.74 -14.42
N VAL A 144 6.20 -1.63 -13.61
CA VAL A 144 5.57 -0.38 -13.20
C VAL A 144 5.70 -0.26 -11.69
N ASN A 145 6.19 0.87 -11.19
CA ASN A 145 6.16 1.19 -9.76
C ASN A 145 5.37 2.47 -9.58
N ALA A 146 4.33 2.44 -8.76
CA ALA A 146 3.50 3.58 -8.42
C ALA A 146 3.53 3.85 -6.91
N ARG A 147 3.44 5.11 -6.52
CA ARG A 147 3.26 5.50 -5.11
C ARG A 147 1.79 5.78 -4.83
N VAL A 148 1.35 5.33 -3.65
CA VAL A 148 0.02 5.61 -3.11
C VAL A 148 0.21 6.23 -1.72
N TRP A 149 -0.45 7.34 -1.45
CA TRP A 149 -0.52 7.93 -0.12
C TRP A 149 -1.83 7.46 0.52
N LEU A 150 -1.72 6.79 1.66
CA LEU A 150 -2.83 6.23 2.41
C LEU A 150 -2.95 6.94 3.76
N TYR A 151 -3.99 7.74 3.93
CA TYR A 151 -4.44 8.18 5.24
C TYR A 151 -5.12 7.03 5.97
N SER A 152 -4.81 6.87 7.25
CA SER A 152 -5.51 5.97 8.19
C SER A 152 -5.79 6.75 9.47
N ASP A 153 -6.96 6.58 10.07
CA ASP A 153 -7.28 7.19 11.37
C ASP A 153 -6.76 6.35 12.56
N SER A 154 -6.60 5.04 12.37
CA SER A 154 -6.15 4.10 13.40
C SER A 154 -4.94 3.28 12.96
N LEU A 155 -4.43 2.45 13.88
CA LEU A 155 -3.46 1.40 13.58
C LEU A 155 -4.18 0.23 12.92
N THR A 156 -3.86 -0.09 11.67
CA THR A 156 -4.51 -1.21 10.97
C THR A 156 -3.56 -1.95 10.04
N GLN A 157 -3.86 -3.23 9.79
CA GLN A 157 -3.21 -4.04 8.78
C GLN A 157 -4.20 -4.36 7.66
N LEU A 158 -3.79 -4.07 6.43
CA LEU A 158 -4.51 -4.49 5.23
C LEU A 158 -3.83 -5.71 4.62
N ARG A 159 -4.59 -6.79 4.40
CA ARG A 159 -4.10 -8.06 3.87
C ARG A 159 -5.04 -8.63 2.82
N GLY A 160 -4.49 -9.34 1.83
CA GLY A 160 -5.27 -10.11 0.86
C GLY A 160 -4.73 -9.96 -0.56
N THR A 161 -5.57 -10.32 -1.54
CA THR A 161 -5.27 -10.15 -2.96
C THR A 161 -6.47 -9.49 -3.63
N VAL A 162 -6.22 -8.42 -4.38
CA VAL A 162 -7.24 -7.69 -5.14
C VAL A 162 -6.87 -7.66 -6.62
N ASN A 163 -7.83 -7.45 -7.51
CA ASN A 163 -7.58 -7.34 -8.94
C ASN A 163 -7.56 -5.88 -9.38
N CYS A 164 -6.39 -5.37 -9.78
CA CYS A 164 -6.16 -3.97 -10.13
C CYS A 164 -6.04 -3.71 -11.64
N ALA A 165 -6.63 -4.56 -12.48
CA ALA A 165 -6.46 -4.47 -13.94
C ALA A 165 -6.86 -3.10 -14.53
N ALA A 166 -7.84 -2.42 -13.92
CA ALA A 166 -8.30 -1.12 -14.39
C ALA A 166 -7.25 0.00 -14.27
N ILE A 167 -6.32 -0.08 -13.30
CA ILE A 167 -5.26 0.91 -13.08
C ILE A 167 -4.42 1.15 -14.35
N LEU A 168 -4.05 0.07 -15.05
CA LEU A 168 -3.22 0.17 -16.25
C LEU A 168 -4.06 0.45 -17.51
N SER A 169 -5.38 0.20 -17.46
CA SER A 169 -6.29 0.33 -18.59
C SER A 169 -5.77 -0.37 -19.85
N LEU A 170 -5.09 -1.51 -19.69
CA LEU A 170 -4.54 -2.31 -20.79
C LEU A 170 -5.50 -3.44 -21.10
N SER A 171 -6.15 -3.40 -22.26
CA SER A 171 -7.12 -4.42 -22.70
C SER A 171 -6.54 -5.83 -22.81
N GLN A 172 -5.21 -5.97 -22.88
CA GLN A 172 -4.50 -7.26 -22.95
C GLN A 172 -4.33 -7.93 -21.58
N ILE A 173 -4.65 -7.24 -20.49
CA ILE A 173 -4.47 -7.73 -19.11
C ILE A 173 -5.86 -7.76 -18.45
N PRO A 174 -6.62 -8.86 -18.61
CA PRO A 174 -7.95 -8.97 -18.00
C PRO A 174 -7.88 -9.12 -16.47
N GLU A 175 -6.75 -9.61 -15.95
CA GLU A 175 -6.51 -9.80 -14.52
C GLU A 175 -5.13 -9.29 -14.14
N LEU A 176 -5.09 -8.50 -13.07
CA LEU A 176 -3.87 -8.05 -12.40
C LEU A 176 -4.01 -8.33 -10.90
N PRO A 177 -3.70 -9.55 -10.44
CA PRO A 177 -3.68 -9.85 -9.01
C PRO A 177 -2.57 -9.03 -8.33
N VAL A 178 -2.97 -8.25 -7.32
CA VAL A 178 -2.08 -7.47 -6.46
C VAL A 178 -2.21 -7.98 -5.03
N THR A 179 -1.11 -8.48 -4.47
CA THR A 179 -1.05 -8.87 -3.06
C THR A 179 -0.90 -7.64 -2.18
N VAL A 180 -1.85 -7.43 -1.28
CA VAL A 180 -1.86 -6.33 -0.30
C VAL A 180 -1.22 -6.80 0.99
N ALA A 181 -0.16 -6.10 1.42
CA ALA A 181 0.49 -6.32 2.71
C ALA A 181 0.95 -4.97 3.29
N VAL A 182 -0.01 -4.22 3.81
CA VAL A 182 0.19 -2.86 4.34
C VAL A 182 -0.03 -2.83 5.84
N ASN A 183 0.90 -2.25 6.57
CA ASN A 183 0.73 -1.84 7.96
C ASN A 183 0.53 -0.33 7.96
N ALA A 184 -0.61 0.17 8.42
CA ALA A 184 -0.88 1.60 8.50
C ALA A 184 -0.81 2.07 9.95
N ARG A 185 -0.35 3.31 10.12
CA ARG A 185 -0.45 4.06 11.38
C ARG A 185 -1.31 5.30 11.19
N PRO A 186 -1.86 5.88 12.27
CA PRO A 186 -2.63 7.11 12.20
C PRO A 186 -1.87 8.21 11.44
N GLY A 187 -2.52 8.85 10.46
CA GLY A 187 -1.93 9.81 9.54
C GLY A 187 -1.63 9.25 8.14
N TRP A 188 -0.83 9.97 7.38
CA TRP A 188 -0.51 9.62 5.98
C TRP A 188 0.69 8.68 5.88
N ASN A 189 0.43 7.49 5.38
CA ASN A 189 1.41 6.44 5.09
C ASN A 189 1.74 6.48 3.60
N VAL A 190 2.99 6.20 3.23
CA VAL A 190 3.39 6.03 1.82
C VAL A 190 3.48 4.56 1.50
N LEU A 191 2.86 4.15 0.41
CA LEU A 191 2.82 2.79 -0.09
C LEU A 191 3.44 2.71 -1.48
N ASP A 192 4.01 1.56 -1.78
CA ASP A 192 4.57 1.21 -3.08
C ASP A 192 3.73 0.10 -3.73
N LEU A 193 3.15 0.43 -4.88
CA LEU A 193 2.51 -0.51 -5.79
C LEU A 193 3.53 -0.93 -6.85
N ASN A 194 4.00 -2.16 -6.76
CA ASN A 194 4.90 -2.75 -7.75
C ASN A 194 4.11 -3.69 -8.64
N ILE A 195 4.16 -3.49 -9.96
CA ILE A 195 3.50 -4.33 -10.95
C ILE A 195 4.57 -4.85 -11.93
N ASN A 196 4.57 -6.16 -12.13
CA ASN A 196 5.37 -6.84 -13.15
C ASN A 196 4.43 -7.34 -14.24
N VAL A 197 4.75 -7.00 -15.49
CA VAL A 197 4.02 -7.46 -16.67
C VAL A 197 4.99 -8.27 -17.53
N THR A 198 4.57 -9.46 -17.93
CA THR A 198 5.35 -10.35 -18.78
C THR A 198 4.53 -10.80 -19.97
N ALA A 199 5.12 -10.78 -21.15
CA ALA A 199 4.55 -11.40 -22.34
C ALA A 199 5.31 -12.71 -22.64
N ASN A 200 4.62 -13.70 -23.21
CA ASN A 200 5.27 -14.87 -23.78
C ASN A 200 5.45 -14.74 -25.31
N ILE A 201 6.13 -15.71 -25.91
CA ILE A 201 6.41 -15.72 -27.36
C ILE A 201 5.15 -15.85 -28.23
N LEU A 202 4.01 -16.23 -27.63
CA LEU A 202 2.70 -16.29 -28.27
C LEU A 202 1.88 -15.01 -28.05
N ALA A 203 2.54 -13.94 -27.58
CA ALA A 203 1.94 -12.65 -27.26
C ALA A 203 0.86 -12.69 -26.16
N GLN A 204 0.81 -13.75 -25.33
CA GLN A 204 -0.04 -13.74 -24.14
C GLN A 204 0.64 -12.90 -23.06
N VAL A 205 -0.11 -11.94 -22.52
CA VAL A 205 0.36 -11.03 -21.48
C VAL A 205 -0.21 -11.49 -20.14
N SER A 206 0.66 -11.58 -19.13
CA SER A 206 0.28 -11.79 -17.74
C SER A 206 0.86 -10.66 -16.89
N ALA A 207 0.19 -10.37 -15.78
CA ALA A 207 0.67 -9.37 -14.84
C ALA A 207 0.42 -9.80 -13.40
N SER A 208 1.25 -9.30 -12.49
CA SER A 208 1.10 -9.49 -11.05
C SER A 208 1.66 -8.29 -10.32
N GLY A 209 1.22 -8.05 -9.10
CA GLY A 209 1.77 -6.96 -8.30
C GLY A 209 1.72 -7.16 -6.81
N SER A 210 2.26 -6.18 -6.10
CA SER A 210 2.27 -6.10 -4.65
C SER A 210 2.08 -4.66 -4.20
N LEU A 211 1.22 -4.44 -3.20
CA LEU A 211 1.05 -3.17 -2.51
C LEU A 211 1.57 -3.31 -1.09
N VAL A 212 2.66 -2.60 -0.78
CA VAL A 212 3.38 -2.69 0.50
C VAL A 212 3.72 -1.31 1.02
N ASN A 213 4.10 -1.18 2.29
CA ASN A 213 4.65 0.07 2.80
C ASN A 213 5.92 0.46 2.03
N PHE A 214 6.00 1.73 1.61
CA PHE A 214 7.18 2.27 0.94
C PHE A 214 8.35 2.32 1.93
N VAL A 215 9.49 1.76 1.54
CA VAL A 215 10.74 1.93 2.28
C VAL A 215 11.51 3.05 1.60
N ALA A 216 11.71 4.16 2.32
CA ALA A 216 12.28 5.38 1.76
C ALA A 216 13.56 5.13 0.92
N ALA A 217 13.43 5.25 -0.39
CA ALA A 217 14.55 5.47 -1.29
C ALA A 217 14.56 6.96 -1.64
N GLY A 218 15.63 7.66 -1.25
CA GLY A 218 15.80 9.08 -1.55
C GLY A 218 15.61 9.34 -3.05
N GLY A 219 14.76 10.31 -3.40
CA GLY A 219 14.50 10.68 -4.79
C GLY A 219 13.18 11.43 -4.98
N GLN A 220 13.19 12.40 -5.89
CA GLN A 220 12.00 13.17 -6.27
C GLN A 220 11.00 12.27 -7.00
N THR A 221 9.74 12.28 -6.56
CA THR A 221 8.66 11.54 -7.22
C THR A 221 8.29 12.20 -8.54
N THR A 222 8.28 11.46 -9.66
CA THR A 222 7.78 12.00 -10.93
C THR A 222 6.33 11.59 -11.15
N PHE A 223 5.47 12.57 -11.42
CA PHE A 223 4.06 12.41 -11.74
C PHE A 223 3.86 12.35 -13.26
N ARG A 224 3.14 11.35 -13.75
CA ARG A 224 2.93 11.08 -15.17
C ARG A 224 1.47 10.79 -15.47
N THR A 225 1.03 11.15 -16.66
CA THR A 225 -0.24 10.69 -17.21
C THR A 225 -0.18 9.21 -17.57
N THR A 226 -1.33 8.54 -17.65
CA THR A 226 -1.42 7.15 -18.11
C THR A 226 -0.83 6.96 -19.51
N LYS A 227 -0.99 7.94 -20.40
CA LYS A 227 -0.42 7.91 -21.75
C LYS A 227 1.11 7.91 -21.75
N GLU A 228 1.73 8.74 -20.90
CA GLU A 228 3.19 8.77 -20.75
C GLU A 228 3.70 7.46 -20.14
N LEU A 229 2.99 6.89 -19.15
CA LEU A 229 3.33 5.59 -18.60
C LEU A 229 3.28 4.50 -19.67
N GLN A 230 2.20 4.43 -20.45
CA GLN A 230 2.04 3.46 -21.54
C GLN A 230 3.17 3.56 -22.55
N ALA A 231 3.64 4.76 -22.88
CA ALA A 231 4.79 4.95 -23.77
C ALA A 231 6.10 4.37 -23.18
N GLN A 232 6.26 4.33 -21.86
CA GLN A 232 7.43 3.73 -21.21
C GLN A 232 7.38 2.20 -21.19
N VAL A 233 6.17 1.62 -21.10
CA VAL A 233 5.99 0.17 -20.94
C VAL A 233 5.46 -0.53 -22.19
N ALA A 234 5.28 0.16 -23.31
CA ALA A 234 4.87 -0.44 -24.58
C ALA A 234 5.80 -1.60 -24.98
N PHE A 235 5.20 -2.68 -25.48
CA PHE A 235 5.93 -3.84 -25.98
C PHE A 235 6.72 -3.49 -27.23
#